data_AF-A0A3A8E3Q1-F1
#
_entry.id   AF-A0A3A8E3Q1-F1
#
_cell.length_a   1.000
_cell.length_b   1.000
_cell.length_c   1.000
_cell.angle_alpha   90.00
_cell.angle_beta   90.00
_cell.angle_gamma   90.00
#
_symmetry.space_group_name_H-M   'P 1'
#
loop_
_entity.id
_entity.type
_entity.pdbx_description
1 polymer ?
#
loop_
_entity_poly.entity_id
_entity_poly.type
_entity_poly.pdbx_seq_one_letter_code
_entity_poly.pdbx_strand_id
1 'polypeptide(L)'
;FNQPSEEIQYLGTPYTQDCIEAIALVLQFEEQVERALVLTNDHNHCFLIKGYRTVYLIRYGFRSDYISEGYKGFVKALKLLQRHKIEIKELLISTKEFEIIRQNSLSDSNVESFLNSSYSRTNTIYDYISNLDFMLNEPLKINDYYPSELPLNLIDERIIDLAFKFKLDADASIMTAYTRLEDIIREKINSQKFSSSLMEDAFCSDVKKNKLSPFKWEAENEEASNAIGRLFVNMFKAYRNQRAHSEVKKSFSQLQREFLLINELYQLEYESIKR
;
A
#
# COMPACT_ATOMS: atom_id res chain seq x y z
N PHE A 1 12.93 11.35 -37.65
CA PHE A 1 11.82 10.52 -37.15
C PHE A 1 11.91 10.53 -35.64
N ASN A 2 10.93 11.09 -34.94
CA ASN A 2 10.87 10.95 -33.49
C ASN A 2 10.40 9.52 -33.22
N GLN A 3 11.33 8.67 -32.76
CA GLN A 3 10.95 7.37 -32.23
C GLN A 3 10.28 7.59 -30.86
N PRO A 4 9.25 6.80 -30.52
CA PRO A 4 8.72 6.78 -29.16
C PRO A 4 9.83 6.43 -28.18
N SER A 5 9.86 7.09 -27.04
CA SER A 5 10.82 6.75 -25.98
C SER A 5 10.50 5.37 -25.38
N GLU A 6 11.53 4.57 -25.14
CA GLU A 6 11.42 3.34 -24.36
C GLU A 6 11.45 3.60 -22.84
N GLU A 7 11.79 4.83 -22.43
CA GLU A 7 11.94 5.23 -21.02
C GLU A 7 10.66 5.83 -20.42
N ILE A 8 9.63 6.07 -21.23
CA ILE A 8 8.34 6.64 -20.79
C ILE A 8 7.32 5.52 -20.56
N GLN A 9 6.78 5.45 -19.35
CA GLN A 9 5.68 4.56 -19.03
C GLN A 9 4.34 5.30 -19.12
N TYR A 10 3.46 4.83 -20.01
CA TYR A 10 2.11 5.35 -20.15
C TYR A 10 1.14 4.59 -19.24
N LEU A 11 0.56 5.28 -18.26
CA LEU A 11 -0.32 4.66 -17.27
C LEU A 11 -1.73 5.25 -17.26
N GLY A 12 -2.70 4.43 -16.90
CA GLY A 12 -4.12 4.76 -16.91
C GLY A 12 -4.75 4.73 -18.30
N THR A 13 -5.99 5.19 -18.37
CA THR A 13 -6.79 5.26 -19.60
C THR A 13 -7.40 6.66 -19.73
N PRO A 14 -8.18 6.95 -20.77
CA PRO A 14 -8.98 8.18 -20.79
C PRO A 14 -10.11 8.23 -19.72
N TYR A 15 -10.19 7.26 -18.80
CA TYR A 15 -11.09 7.28 -17.66
C TYR A 15 -10.41 7.84 -16.40
N THR A 16 -11.12 8.70 -15.68
CA THR A 16 -10.58 9.44 -14.53
C THR A 16 -10.09 8.53 -13.40
N GLN A 17 -10.84 7.47 -13.08
CA GLN A 17 -10.51 6.58 -11.98
C GLN A 17 -9.20 5.82 -12.23
N ASP A 18 -9.03 5.25 -13.44
CA ASP A 18 -7.80 4.58 -13.86
C ASP A 18 -6.58 5.50 -13.76
N CYS A 19 -6.74 6.80 -14.06
CA CYS A 19 -5.66 7.77 -13.92
C CYS A 19 -5.33 8.07 -12.45
N ILE A 20 -6.32 8.14 -11.56
CA ILE A 20 -6.09 8.33 -10.11
C ILE A 20 -5.34 7.12 -9.55
N GLU A 21 -5.77 5.91 -9.91
CA GLU A 21 -5.13 4.66 -9.50
C GLU A 21 -3.69 4.58 -10.03
N ALA A 22 -3.46 4.98 -11.28
CA ALA A 22 -2.12 5.08 -11.85
C ALA A 22 -1.21 6.03 -11.06
N ILE A 23 -1.70 7.21 -10.67
CA ILE A 23 -0.94 8.13 -9.80
C ILE A 23 -0.65 7.49 -8.45
N ALA A 24 -1.64 6.84 -7.82
CA ALA A 24 -1.45 6.18 -6.54
C ALA A 24 -0.41 5.05 -6.63
N LEU A 25 -0.41 4.26 -7.71
CA LEU A 25 0.59 3.23 -7.97
C LEU A 25 2.00 3.82 -8.09
N VAL A 26 2.16 4.90 -8.88
CA VAL A 26 3.45 5.59 -8.99
C VAL A 26 3.92 6.06 -7.62
N LEU A 27 3.06 6.71 -6.84
CA LEU A 27 3.41 7.21 -5.50
C LEU A 27 3.67 6.09 -4.47
N GLN A 28 3.08 4.92 -4.66
CA GLN A 28 3.27 3.77 -3.77
C GLN A 28 4.61 3.07 -4.02
N PHE A 29 5.03 2.97 -5.28
CA PHE A 29 6.15 2.11 -5.68
C PHE A 29 7.41 2.87 -6.10
N GLU A 30 7.31 4.14 -6.51
CA GLU A 30 8.53 4.90 -6.75
C GLU A 30 9.18 5.33 -5.44
N GLU A 31 10.48 5.09 -5.38
CA GLU A 31 11.32 5.42 -4.21
C GLU A 31 11.32 6.93 -3.97
N GLN A 32 11.42 7.70 -5.06
CA GLN A 32 11.39 9.15 -5.02
C GLN A 32 10.70 9.68 -6.28
N VAL A 33 9.74 10.59 -6.06
CA VAL A 33 9.17 11.42 -7.12
C VAL A 33 9.83 12.79 -7.07
N GLU A 34 10.54 13.14 -8.12
CA GLU A 34 11.30 14.40 -8.20
C GLU A 34 10.39 15.59 -8.49
N ARG A 35 9.45 15.42 -9.43
CA ARG A 35 8.56 16.50 -9.89
C ARG A 35 7.31 15.95 -10.56
N ALA A 36 6.20 16.67 -10.44
CA ALA A 36 4.98 16.45 -11.21
C ALA A 36 4.63 17.68 -12.06
N LEU A 37 4.34 17.46 -13.34
CA LEU A 37 3.78 18.46 -14.23
C LEU A 37 2.36 18.08 -14.61
N VAL A 38 1.45 19.04 -14.52
CA VAL A 38 0.15 18.97 -15.20
C VAL A 38 0.37 19.50 -16.61
N LEU A 39 0.12 18.67 -17.62
CA LEU A 39 0.11 19.11 -19.01
C LEU A 39 -1.35 19.39 -19.40
N THR A 40 -1.64 20.66 -19.71
CA THR A 40 -2.99 21.15 -19.96
C THR A 40 -3.15 21.54 -21.43
N ASN A 41 -4.17 20.98 -22.08
CA ASN A 41 -4.63 21.43 -23.39
C ASN A 41 -6.13 21.79 -23.29
N ASP A 42 -6.43 23.07 -23.44
CA ASP A 42 -7.74 23.67 -23.15
C ASP A 42 -8.23 23.30 -21.74
N HIS A 43 -9.17 22.37 -21.64
CA HIS A 43 -9.74 21.88 -20.38
C HIS A 43 -9.36 20.43 -20.07
N ASN A 44 -8.48 19.81 -20.85
CA ASN A 44 -8.03 18.44 -20.64
C ASN A 44 -6.68 18.44 -19.93
N HIS A 45 -6.51 17.55 -18.96
CA HIS A 45 -5.28 17.44 -18.18
C HIS A 45 -4.73 16.03 -18.20
N CYS A 46 -3.42 15.92 -18.28
CA CYS A 46 -2.64 14.72 -18.02
C CYS A 46 -1.47 15.06 -17.08
N PHE A 47 -0.85 14.04 -16.48
CA PHE A 47 0.26 14.26 -15.57
C PHE A 47 1.54 13.63 -16.12
N LEU A 48 2.62 14.41 -16.15
CA LEU A 48 3.96 13.92 -16.38
C LEU A 48 4.68 13.88 -15.03
N ILE A 49 5.01 12.70 -14.55
CA ILE A 49 5.66 12.49 -13.24
C ILE A 49 7.07 11.98 -13.50
N LYS A 50 8.07 12.75 -13.04
CA LYS A 50 9.47 12.33 -13.07
C LYS A 50 9.77 11.56 -11.79
N GLY A 51 9.91 10.25 -11.91
CA GLY A 51 10.45 9.39 -10.87
C GLY A 51 11.97 9.31 -10.95
N TYR A 52 12.58 8.68 -9.96
CA TYR A 52 14.02 8.41 -9.93
C TYR A 52 14.46 7.50 -11.08
N ARG A 53 13.67 6.45 -11.39
CA ARG A 53 14.06 5.44 -12.39
C ARG A 53 13.53 5.72 -13.79
N THR A 54 12.37 6.35 -13.90
CA THR A 54 11.65 6.48 -15.17
C THR A 54 10.74 7.71 -15.16
N VAL A 55 10.12 8.00 -16.31
CA VAL A 55 9.12 9.05 -16.47
C VAL A 55 7.78 8.40 -16.71
N TYR A 56 6.78 8.82 -15.95
CA TYR A 56 5.41 8.34 -16.09
C TYR A 56 4.56 9.41 -16.77
N LEU A 57 3.83 9.02 -17.81
CA LEU A 57 2.74 9.82 -18.34
C LEU A 57 1.41 9.19 -17.93
N ILE A 58 0.72 9.84 -17.00
CA ILE A 58 -0.65 9.52 -16.64
C ILE A 58 -1.56 10.13 -17.69
N ARG A 59 -2.41 9.29 -18.31
CA ARG A 59 -3.22 9.70 -19.46
C ARG A 59 -4.24 10.81 -19.12
N TYR A 60 -4.84 11.35 -20.18
CA TYR A 60 -5.68 12.55 -20.19
C TYR A 60 -7.11 12.34 -19.66
N GLY A 61 -7.28 11.54 -18.61
CA GLY A 61 -8.60 11.23 -18.01
C GLY A 61 -9.19 12.35 -17.14
N PHE A 62 -8.58 13.54 -17.11
CA PHE A 62 -8.93 14.65 -16.21
C PHE A 62 -9.43 15.87 -16.99
N ARG A 63 -10.39 16.61 -16.41
CA ARG A 63 -10.98 17.80 -17.05
C ARG A 63 -11.22 18.94 -16.07
N SER A 64 -11.24 20.19 -16.55
CA SER A 64 -11.51 21.39 -15.72
C SER A 64 -12.65 22.30 -16.20
N ASP A 65 -13.41 21.92 -17.22
CA ASP A 65 -14.42 22.78 -17.86
C ASP A 65 -15.69 22.99 -17.03
N TYR A 66 -16.12 22.00 -16.26
CA TYR A 66 -17.21 22.09 -15.30
C TYR A 66 -17.06 21.03 -14.22
N ILE A 67 -17.86 21.12 -13.17
CA ILE A 67 -17.84 20.17 -12.05
C ILE A 67 -18.41 18.83 -12.53
N SER A 68 -17.49 17.97 -12.92
CA SER A 68 -17.71 16.61 -13.41
C SER A 68 -16.89 15.62 -12.58
N GLU A 69 -17.07 14.32 -12.84
CA GLU A 69 -16.16 13.31 -12.29
C GLU A 69 -14.70 13.57 -12.72
N GLY A 70 -14.48 14.07 -13.95
CA GLY A 70 -13.16 14.49 -14.42
C GLY A 70 -12.55 15.62 -13.60
N TYR A 71 -13.36 16.62 -13.21
CA TYR A 71 -12.92 17.74 -12.36
C TYR A 71 -12.64 17.29 -10.93
N LYS A 72 -13.56 16.54 -10.34
CA LYS A 72 -13.38 15.99 -8.98
C LYS A 72 -12.13 15.12 -8.92
N GLY A 73 -11.95 14.24 -9.91
CA GLY A 73 -10.78 13.39 -10.00
C GLY A 73 -9.49 14.16 -10.24
N PHE A 74 -9.52 15.23 -11.04
CA PHE A 74 -8.36 16.11 -11.23
C PHE A 74 -7.91 16.73 -9.91
N VAL A 75 -8.83 17.31 -9.15
CA VAL A 75 -8.52 17.89 -7.84
C VAL A 75 -8.07 16.82 -6.85
N LYS A 76 -8.68 15.63 -6.86
CA LYS A 76 -8.22 14.49 -6.06
C LYS A 76 -6.76 14.12 -6.37
N ALA A 77 -6.40 14.05 -7.65
CA ALA A 77 -5.03 13.79 -8.10
C ALA A 77 -4.04 14.87 -7.62
N LEU A 78 -4.39 16.15 -7.75
CA LEU A 78 -3.57 17.26 -7.25
C LEU A 78 -3.36 17.18 -5.74
N LYS A 79 -4.43 16.94 -4.99
CA LYS A 79 -4.38 16.78 -3.53
C LYS A 79 -3.55 15.57 -3.10
N LEU A 80 -3.63 14.46 -3.85
CA LEU A 80 -2.82 13.27 -3.60
C LEU A 80 -1.33 13.60 -3.75
N LEU A 81 -0.93 14.26 -4.85
CA LEU A 81 0.44 14.73 -5.06
C LEU A 81 0.90 15.73 -3.98
N GLN A 82 0.06 16.68 -3.60
CA GLN A 82 0.37 17.64 -2.51
C GLN A 82 0.58 16.95 -1.15
N ARG A 83 -0.19 15.90 -0.85
CA ARG A 83 -0.03 15.13 0.39
C ARG A 83 1.36 14.46 0.47
N HIS A 84 1.91 14.07 -0.68
CA HIS A 84 3.28 13.57 -0.82
C HIS A 84 4.33 14.67 -0.88
N LYS A 85 3.94 15.93 -0.68
CA LYS A 85 4.82 17.11 -0.74
C LYS A 85 5.54 17.26 -2.07
N ILE A 86 4.94 16.76 -3.15
CA ILE A 86 5.48 16.88 -4.49
C ILE A 86 5.15 18.27 -5.03
N GLU A 87 6.14 18.95 -5.58
CA GLU A 87 5.91 20.21 -6.29
C GLU A 87 5.14 19.93 -7.59
N ILE A 88 4.01 20.61 -7.75
CA ILE A 88 3.15 20.50 -8.92
C ILE A 88 3.23 21.81 -9.70
N LYS A 89 3.51 21.72 -11.00
CA LYS A 89 3.51 22.85 -11.92
C LYS A 89 2.59 22.56 -13.10
N GLU A 90 1.86 23.54 -13.59
CA GLU A 90 1.02 23.40 -14.79
C GLU A 90 1.73 23.99 -16.01
N LEU A 91 1.76 23.23 -17.10
CA LEU A 91 2.29 23.64 -18.40
C LEU A 91 1.15 23.57 -19.42
N LEU A 92 0.93 24.70 -20.12
CA LEU A 92 0.05 24.70 -21.29
C LEU A 92 0.77 24.08 -22.48
N ILE A 93 0.13 23.09 -23.11
CA ILE A 93 0.65 22.42 -24.29
C ILE A 93 -0.27 22.69 -25.50
N SER A 94 0.32 22.68 -26.68
CA SER A 94 -0.38 22.84 -27.94
C SER A 94 -1.24 21.61 -28.27
N THR A 95 -2.24 21.79 -29.14
CA THR A 95 -3.07 20.68 -29.64
C THR A 95 -2.24 19.60 -30.33
N LYS A 96 -1.14 19.99 -31.00
CA LYS A 96 -0.22 19.04 -31.64
C LYS A 96 0.48 18.15 -30.61
N GLU A 97 0.98 18.72 -29.52
CA GLU A 97 1.60 17.97 -28.42
C GLU A 97 0.58 17.08 -27.72
N PHE A 98 -0.65 17.57 -27.54
CA PHE A 98 -1.73 16.78 -26.97
C PHE A 98 -2.09 15.56 -27.83
N GLU A 99 -2.14 15.69 -29.16
CA GLU A 99 -2.39 14.55 -30.05
C GLU A 99 -1.26 13.51 -30.01
N ILE A 100 0.00 13.94 -29.85
CA ILE A 100 1.14 13.03 -29.63
C ILE A 100 0.95 12.22 -28.33
N ILE A 101 0.52 12.90 -27.25
CA ILE A 101 0.17 12.28 -25.96
C ILE A 101 -0.97 11.27 -26.13
N ARG A 102 -2.03 11.64 -26.87
CA ARG A 102 -3.17 10.74 -27.11
C ARG A 102 -2.77 9.44 -27.79
N GLN A 103 -1.80 9.53 -28.70
CA GLN A 103 -1.25 8.40 -29.44
C GLN A 103 -0.15 7.64 -28.67
N ASN A 104 0.16 8.02 -27.42
CA ASN A 104 1.25 7.47 -26.63
C ASN A 104 2.61 7.48 -27.37
N SER A 105 2.93 8.61 -27.99
CA SER A 105 4.04 8.73 -28.94
C SER A 105 5.05 9.84 -28.60
N LEU A 106 5.15 10.21 -27.31
CA LEU A 106 6.15 11.18 -26.86
C LEU A 106 7.56 10.62 -27.09
N SER A 107 8.43 11.51 -27.56
CA SER A 107 9.88 11.27 -27.59
C SER A 107 10.54 11.84 -26.33
N ASP A 108 11.76 11.41 -26.04
CA ASP A 108 12.57 11.96 -24.94
C ASP A 108 12.74 13.47 -25.06
N SER A 109 12.96 13.97 -26.28
CA SER A 109 13.04 15.39 -26.56
C SER A 109 11.77 16.15 -26.16
N ASN A 110 10.58 15.56 -26.33
CA ASN A 110 9.34 16.19 -25.86
C ASN A 110 9.30 16.25 -24.33
N VAL A 111 9.69 15.17 -23.65
CA VAL A 111 9.71 15.10 -22.19
C VAL A 111 10.69 16.11 -21.61
N GLU A 112 11.92 16.16 -22.13
CA GLU A 112 12.92 17.15 -21.71
C GLU A 112 12.42 18.57 -21.91
N SER A 113 11.77 18.85 -23.05
CA SER A 113 11.17 20.17 -23.32
C SER A 113 10.08 20.53 -22.30
N PHE A 114 9.25 19.56 -21.88
CA PHE A 114 8.22 19.82 -20.87
C PHE A 114 8.84 20.06 -19.49
N LEU A 115 9.80 19.21 -19.07
CA LEU A 115 10.46 19.30 -17.77
C LEU A 115 11.25 20.61 -17.61
N ASN A 116 11.89 21.07 -18.68
CA ASN A 116 12.71 22.30 -18.68
C ASN A 116 11.93 23.57 -19.04
N SER A 117 10.62 23.48 -19.31
CA SER A 117 9.82 24.65 -19.65
C SER A 117 9.83 25.68 -18.51
N SER A 118 10.19 26.92 -18.85
CA SER A 118 10.14 28.07 -17.94
C SER A 118 8.74 28.67 -17.82
N TYR A 119 7.81 28.31 -18.69
CA TYR A 119 6.44 28.81 -18.69
C TYR A 119 5.52 27.87 -17.93
N SER A 120 5.58 27.92 -16.60
CA SER A 120 4.68 27.15 -15.73
C SER A 120 3.72 28.05 -14.95
N ARG A 121 2.44 27.69 -14.91
CA ARG A 121 1.43 28.31 -14.05
C ARG A 121 1.37 27.54 -12.73
N THR A 122 1.62 28.21 -11.62
CA THR A 122 1.54 27.59 -10.28
C THR A 122 0.28 28.01 -9.55
N ASN A 123 -0.21 29.24 -9.79
CA ASN A 123 -1.34 29.81 -9.07
C ASN A 123 -2.69 29.14 -9.42
N THR A 124 -2.84 28.67 -10.66
CA THR A 124 -4.06 28.00 -11.15
C THR A 124 -4.35 26.68 -10.44
N ILE A 125 -3.31 25.96 -10.00
CA ILE A 125 -3.44 24.71 -9.23
C ILE A 125 -4.15 24.96 -7.89
N TYR A 126 -3.77 26.03 -7.20
CA TYR A 126 -4.41 26.42 -5.93
C TYR A 126 -5.87 26.81 -6.16
N ASP A 127 -6.17 27.52 -7.24
CA ASP A 127 -7.54 27.89 -7.59
C ASP A 127 -8.44 26.65 -7.80
N TYR A 128 -7.96 25.63 -8.52
CA TYR A 128 -8.72 24.38 -8.71
C TYR A 128 -9.02 23.68 -7.39
N ILE A 129 -8.03 23.60 -6.49
CA ILE A 129 -8.17 22.92 -5.20
C ILE A 129 -9.13 23.70 -4.30
N SER A 130 -8.92 25.01 -4.14
CA SER A 130 -9.73 25.87 -3.29
C SER A 130 -11.19 25.93 -3.75
N ASN A 131 -11.44 25.98 -5.06
CA ASN A 131 -12.80 25.96 -5.61
C ASN A 131 -13.56 24.68 -5.24
N LEU A 132 -12.91 23.51 -5.31
CA LEU A 132 -13.60 22.26 -4.94
C LEU A 132 -13.74 22.08 -3.43
N ASP A 133 -12.74 22.48 -2.65
CA ASP A 133 -12.80 22.40 -1.19
C ASP A 133 -13.97 23.20 -0.63
N PHE A 134 -14.16 24.41 -1.16
CA PHE A 134 -15.32 25.24 -0.85
C PHE A 134 -16.65 24.57 -1.20
N MET A 135 -16.69 23.77 -2.27
CA MET A 135 -17.93 23.21 -2.81
C MET A 135 -18.32 21.84 -2.25
N LEU A 136 -17.35 20.99 -1.88
CA LEU A 136 -17.63 19.60 -1.51
C LEU A 136 -17.38 19.27 -0.03
N ASN A 137 -16.51 19.99 0.69
CA ASN A 137 -16.15 19.70 2.09
C ASN A 137 -15.81 18.21 2.36
N GLU A 138 -15.35 17.45 1.36
CA GLU A 138 -15.04 16.02 1.53
C GLU A 138 -13.55 15.81 1.84
N PRO A 139 -13.21 15.20 2.99
CA PRO A 139 -11.83 14.87 3.31
C PRO A 139 -11.33 13.73 2.42
N LEU A 140 -10.06 13.80 1.99
CA LEU A 140 -9.38 12.72 1.29
C LEU A 140 -9.32 11.47 2.18
N LYS A 141 -10.03 10.40 1.82
CA LYS A 141 -9.88 9.09 2.47
C LYS A 141 -8.78 8.31 1.76
N ILE A 142 -7.75 7.91 2.50
CA ILE A 142 -6.59 7.20 1.94
C ILE A 142 -6.96 5.88 1.24
N ASN A 143 -8.01 5.23 1.74
CA ASN A 143 -8.53 3.98 1.20
C ASN A 143 -9.14 4.13 -0.21
N ASP A 144 -9.46 5.36 -0.63
CA ASP A 144 -10.01 5.62 -1.97
C ASP A 144 -8.90 5.65 -3.04
N TYR A 145 -7.62 5.70 -2.62
CA TYR A 145 -6.47 5.86 -3.51
C TYR A 145 -5.56 4.64 -3.52
N TYR A 146 -5.33 4.05 -2.35
CA TYR A 146 -4.42 2.91 -2.24
C TYR A 146 -5.20 1.61 -2.20
N PRO A 147 -4.88 0.66 -3.10
CA PRO A 147 -5.57 -0.62 -3.09
C PRO A 147 -5.26 -1.32 -1.78
N SER A 148 -6.30 -1.86 -1.16
CA SER A 148 -6.16 -2.66 0.05
C SER A 148 -5.69 -4.06 -0.35
N GLU A 149 -4.39 -4.22 -0.55
CA GLU A 149 -3.73 -5.49 -0.92
C GLU A 149 -2.80 -5.98 0.19
N LEU A 150 -2.58 -7.29 0.27
CA LEU A 150 -1.56 -7.84 1.16
C LEU A 150 -0.16 -7.59 0.58
N PRO A 151 0.80 -7.07 1.34
CA PRO A 151 2.18 -6.91 0.92
C PRO A 151 2.89 -8.27 0.85
N LEU A 152 2.79 -8.95 -0.29
CA LEU A 152 3.26 -10.33 -0.47
C LEU A 152 4.76 -10.51 -0.14
N ASN A 153 5.57 -9.47 -0.32
CA ASN A 153 7.00 -9.51 0.02
C ASN A 153 7.28 -9.59 1.53
N LEU A 154 6.29 -9.29 2.38
CA LEU A 154 6.38 -9.38 3.83
C LEU A 154 5.77 -10.67 4.39
N ILE A 155 5.13 -11.49 3.55
CA ILE A 155 4.43 -12.69 3.99
C ILE A 155 5.40 -13.87 4.11
N ASP A 156 5.34 -14.57 5.24
CA ASP A 156 6.09 -15.82 5.50
C ASP A 156 5.73 -16.89 4.46
N GLU A 157 6.76 -17.55 3.91
CA GLU A 157 6.61 -18.56 2.86
C GLU A 157 5.67 -19.70 3.26
N ARG A 158 5.58 -20.01 4.56
CA ARG A 158 4.74 -21.09 5.10
C ARG A 158 3.26 -20.76 5.08
N ILE A 159 2.86 -19.52 4.77
CA ILE A 159 1.45 -19.10 4.64
C ILE A 159 1.18 -18.30 3.35
N ILE A 160 2.13 -18.26 2.41
CA ILE A 160 1.95 -17.52 1.15
C ILE A 160 0.79 -18.07 0.31
N ASP A 161 0.53 -19.37 0.38
CA ASP A 161 -0.62 -20.03 -0.26
C ASP A 161 -1.96 -19.50 0.25
N LEU A 162 -2.00 -19.12 1.53
CA LEU A 162 -3.18 -18.52 2.17
C LEU A 162 -3.33 -17.06 1.77
N ALA A 163 -2.23 -16.32 1.59
CA ALA A 163 -2.26 -14.94 1.11
C ALA A 163 -2.85 -14.84 -0.31
N PHE A 164 -2.52 -15.79 -1.21
CA PHE A 164 -3.11 -15.83 -2.56
C PHE A 164 -4.61 -16.10 -2.57
N LYS A 165 -5.11 -16.88 -1.60
CA LYS A 165 -6.54 -17.20 -1.47
C LYS A 165 -7.32 -16.17 -0.66
N PHE A 166 -6.64 -15.21 -0.04
CA PHE A 166 -7.21 -14.30 0.94
C PHE A 166 -8.37 -13.47 0.40
N LYS A 167 -8.32 -13.02 -0.86
CA LYS A 167 -9.42 -12.28 -1.48
C LYS A 167 -10.68 -13.10 -1.68
N LEU A 168 -10.54 -14.41 -1.85
CA LEU A 168 -11.65 -15.33 -2.09
C LEU A 168 -12.30 -15.73 -0.77
N ASP A 169 -11.49 -16.06 0.23
CA ASP A 169 -11.95 -16.46 1.55
C ASP A 169 -10.93 -16.07 2.63
N ALA A 170 -11.03 -14.84 3.10
CA ALA A 170 -10.14 -14.27 4.11
C ALA A 170 -10.26 -14.98 5.46
N ASP A 171 -11.48 -15.35 5.87
CA ASP A 171 -11.73 -15.97 7.16
C ASP A 171 -11.14 -17.39 7.22
N ALA A 172 -11.37 -18.22 6.20
CA ALA A 172 -10.76 -19.54 6.12
C ALA A 172 -9.23 -19.46 6.03
N SER A 173 -8.70 -18.48 5.30
CA SER A 173 -7.25 -18.26 5.18
C SER A 173 -6.62 -17.95 6.53
N ILE A 174 -7.20 -17.03 7.31
CA ILE A 174 -6.70 -16.69 8.66
C ILE A 174 -6.82 -17.88 9.61
N MET A 175 -7.96 -18.59 9.59
CA MET A 175 -8.15 -19.76 10.46
C MET A 175 -7.17 -20.89 10.17
N THR A 176 -6.87 -21.11 8.89
CA THR A 176 -5.87 -22.07 8.46
C THR A 176 -4.48 -21.64 8.93
N ALA A 177 -4.14 -20.35 8.83
CA ALA A 177 -2.86 -19.82 9.30
C ALA A 177 -2.65 -20.05 10.80
N TYR A 178 -3.67 -19.82 11.64
CA TYR A 178 -3.58 -20.09 13.07
C TYR A 178 -3.41 -21.59 13.39
N THR A 179 -4.21 -22.45 12.75
CA THR A 179 -4.13 -23.90 12.96
C THR A 179 -2.76 -24.43 12.57
N ARG A 180 -2.24 -23.98 11.42
CA ARG A 180 -0.91 -24.38 10.93
C ARG A 180 0.22 -23.91 11.87
N LEU A 181 0.13 -22.70 12.42
CA LEU A 181 1.10 -22.20 13.41
C LEU A 181 1.07 -23.03 14.69
N GLU A 182 -0.13 -23.37 15.16
CA GLU A 182 -0.33 -24.21 16.34
C GLU A 182 0.27 -25.61 16.16
N ASP A 183 0.06 -26.22 14.99
CA ASP A 183 0.67 -27.51 14.64
C ASP A 183 2.20 -27.44 14.61
N ILE A 184 2.77 -26.39 13.99
CA ILE A 184 4.23 -26.17 13.94
C ILE A 184 4.81 -26.11 15.35
N ILE A 185 4.22 -25.32 16.24
CA ILE A 185 4.74 -25.15 17.61
C ILE A 185 4.57 -26.43 18.41
N ARG A 186 3.45 -27.14 18.23
CA ARG A 186 3.18 -28.42 18.88
C ARG A 186 4.24 -29.45 18.55
N GLU A 187 4.59 -29.57 17.27
CA GLU A 187 5.68 -30.43 16.80
C GLU A 187 7.04 -29.96 17.35
N LYS A 188 7.29 -28.65 17.34
CA LYS A 188 8.54 -28.04 17.81
C LYS A 188 8.85 -28.32 19.29
N ILE A 189 7.83 -28.38 20.16
CA ILE A 189 8.00 -28.70 21.59
C ILE A 189 7.59 -30.14 21.98
N ASN A 190 7.21 -30.98 21.01
CA ASN A 190 6.70 -32.34 21.24
C ASN A 190 5.60 -32.40 22.32
N SER A 191 4.58 -31.57 22.18
CA SER A 191 3.46 -31.45 23.13
C SER A 191 2.16 -32.00 22.53
N GLN A 192 1.22 -32.41 23.39
CA GLN A 192 -0.16 -32.72 22.99
C GLN A 192 -1.15 -31.60 23.38
N LYS A 193 -0.63 -30.47 23.89
CA LYS A 193 -1.46 -29.32 24.27
C LYS A 193 -1.88 -28.52 23.03
N PHE A 194 -2.93 -27.73 23.23
CA PHE A 194 -3.53 -26.85 22.23
C PHE A 194 -3.76 -25.45 22.83
N SER A 195 -4.14 -24.50 21.98
CA SER A 195 -4.48 -23.11 22.29
C SER A 195 -3.32 -22.27 22.84
N SER A 196 -3.64 -21.14 23.49
CA SER A 196 -2.65 -20.24 24.10
C SER A 196 -1.77 -20.94 25.14
N SER A 197 -2.25 -22.01 25.78
CA SER A 197 -1.45 -22.77 26.76
C SER A 197 -0.21 -23.42 26.13
N LEU A 198 -0.31 -23.86 24.87
CA LEU A 198 0.81 -24.39 24.10
C LEU A 198 1.87 -23.30 23.88
N MET A 199 1.42 -22.10 23.50
CA MET A 199 2.28 -20.94 23.24
C MET A 199 2.99 -20.48 24.52
N GLU A 200 2.28 -20.46 25.65
CA GLU A 200 2.85 -20.14 26.96
C GLU A 200 3.90 -21.16 27.42
N ASP A 201 3.72 -22.44 27.07
CA ASP A 201 4.72 -23.46 27.36
C ASP A 201 5.95 -23.34 26.46
N ALA A 202 5.76 -23.00 25.19
CA ALA A 202 6.84 -22.85 24.23
C ALA A 202 7.74 -21.63 24.51
N PHE A 203 7.15 -20.50 24.91
CA PHE A 203 7.83 -19.20 24.85
C PHE A 203 7.88 -18.38 26.15
N CYS A 204 7.04 -18.69 27.14
CA CYS A 204 6.98 -17.90 28.37
C CYS A 204 7.65 -18.61 29.56
N SER A 205 8.66 -17.95 30.13
CA SER A 205 9.32 -18.39 31.36
C SER A 205 8.71 -17.68 32.59
N ASP A 206 8.58 -18.41 33.70
CA ASP A 206 8.12 -17.89 34.98
C ASP A 206 9.06 -18.36 36.10
N VAL A 207 10.01 -17.49 36.45
CA VAL A 207 11.01 -17.73 37.50
C VAL A 207 10.35 -17.99 38.86
N LYS A 208 9.21 -17.35 39.15
CA LYS A 208 8.50 -17.55 40.44
C LYS A 208 7.89 -18.94 40.54
N LYS A 209 7.63 -19.60 39.41
CA LYS A 209 7.07 -20.95 39.33
C LYS A 209 8.09 -22.01 38.93
N ASN A 210 9.39 -21.67 38.91
CA ASN A 210 10.45 -22.54 38.38
C ASN A 210 10.13 -23.13 36.99
N LYS A 211 9.46 -22.34 36.13
CA LYS A 211 9.12 -22.74 34.76
C LYS A 211 10.05 -22.03 33.79
N LEU A 212 10.81 -22.79 33.02
CA LEU A 212 11.64 -22.27 31.92
C LEU A 212 11.06 -22.73 30.59
N SER A 213 10.85 -21.81 29.66
CA SER A 213 10.38 -22.11 28.31
C SER A 213 11.50 -22.75 27.48
N PRO A 214 11.22 -23.72 26.60
CA PRO A 214 12.25 -24.35 25.75
C PRO A 214 12.81 -23.40 24.68
N PHE A 215 12.07 -22.36 24.30
CA PHE A 215 12.48 -21.37 23.31
C PHE A 215 12.53 -19.95 23.89
N LYS A 216 13.39 -19.13 23.29
CA LYS A 216 13.61 -17.72 23.63
C LYS A 216 13.97 -16.93 22.37
N TRP A 217 14.06 -15.61 22.49
CA TRP A 217 14.61 -14.75 21.44
C TRP A 217 15.96 -14.21 21.84
N GLU A 218 16.78 -13.87 20.84
CA GLU A 218 18.01 -13.11 21.05
C GLU A 218 17.63 -11.66 21.43
N ALA A 219 17.53 -11.41 22.73
CA ALA A 219 17.20 -10.12 23.30
C ALA A 219 18.26 -9.72 24.34
N GLU A 220 18.28 -8.43 24.71
CA GLU A 220 19.25 -7.87 25.66
C GLU A 220 19.29 -8.61 27.01
N ASN A 221 18.14 -9.09 27.46
CA ASN A 221 18.00 -9.83 28.71
C ASN A 221 16.80 -10.79 28.68
N GLU A 222 16.71 -11.61 29.72
CA GLU A 222 15.68 -12.63 29.89
C GLU A 222 14.26 -12.04 30.00
N GLU A 223 14.12 -10.85 30.60
CA GLU A 223 12.82 -10.18 30.73
C GLU A 223 12.30 -9.70 29.38
N ALA A 224 13.18 -9.15 28.53
CA ALA A 224 12.85 -8.74 27.16
C ALA A 224 12.44 -9.94 26.30
N SER A 225 13.19 -11.05 26.35
CA SER A 225 12.77 -12.28 25.66
C SER A 225 11.42 -12.80 26.17
N ASN A 226 11.15 -12.72 27.47
CA ASN A 226 9.87 -13.16 28.03
C ASN A 226 8.72 -12.21 27.65
N ALA A 227 9.01 -10.91 27.45
CA ALA A 227 8.04 -9.94 26.97
C ALA A 227 7.61 -10.24 25.52
N ILE A 228 8.55 -10.62 24.65
CA ILE A 228 8.24 -11.10 23.28
C ILE A 228 7.34 -12.34 23.33
N GLY A 229 7.69 -13.32 24.17
CA GLY A 229 6.85 -14.50 24.39
C GLY A 229 5.42 -14.15 24.84
N ARG A 230 5.26 -13.18 25.75
CA ARG A 230 3.93 -12.71 26.17
C ARG A 230 3.18 -11.97 25.07
N LEU A 231 3.87 -11.18 24.24
CA LEU A 231 3.26 -10.53 23.08
C LEU A 231 2.71 -11.58 22.11
N PHE A 232 3.51 -12.60 21.80
CA PHE A 232 3.14 -13.74 20.96
C PHE A 232 1.85 -14.40 21.48
N VAL A 233 1.86 -14.82 22.75
CA VAL A 233 0.73 -15.51 23.40
C VAL A 233 -0.53 -14.64 23.38
N ASN A 234 -0.40 -13.37 23.75
CA ASN A 234 -1.55 -12.46 23.86
C ASN A 234 -2.17 -12.17 22.50
N MET A 235 -1.35 -11.98 21.46
CA MET A 235 -1.81 -11.79 20.09
C MET A 235 -2.54 -13.04 19.58
N PHE A 236 -1.93 -14.21 19.73
CA PHE A 236 -2.58 -15.48 19.36
C PHE A 236 -3.94 -15.62 20.08
N LYS A 237 -3.96 -15.45 21.41
CA LYS A 237 -5.17 -15.60 22.23
C LYS A 237 -6.27 -14.60 21.85
N ALA A 238 -5.93 -13.34 21.62
CA ALA A 238 -6.90 -12.29 21.34
C ALA A 238 -7.67 -12.53 20.03
N TYR A 239 -6.97 -12.98 18.99
CA TYR A 239 -7.53 -13.10 17.65
C TYR A 239 -8.03 -14.53 17.33
N ARG A 240 -7.32 -15.57 17.80
CA ARG A 240 -7.74 -16.98 17.59
C ARG A 240 -9.03 -17.33 18.33
N ASN A 241 -9.19 -16.86 19.57
CA ASN A 241 -10.34 -17.21 20.39
C ASN A 241 -11.63 -16.58 19.85
N GLN A 242 -11.56 -15.35 19.34
CA GLN A 242 -12.72 -14.68 18.75
C GLN A 242 -13.32 -15.52 17.61
N ARG A 243 -12.45 -16.10 16.77
CA ARG A 243 -12.86 -16.95 15.64
C ARG A 243 -13.29 -18.36 16.03
N ALA A 244 -12.82 -18.87 17.17
CA ALA A 244 -13.22 -20.18 17.68
C ALA A 244 -14.66 -20.20 18.21
N HIS A 245 -15.18 -19.04 18.63
CA HIS A 245 -16.42 -18.94 19.40
C HIS A 245 -17.55 -18.17 18.71
N SER A 246 -17.30 -17.47 17.60
CA SER A 246 -18.31 -16.67 16.91
C SER A 246 -17.99 -16.46 15.43
N GLU A 247 -19.02 -16.32 14.59
CA GLU A 247 -18.86 -15.75 13.26
C GLU A 247 -18.34 -14.32 13.36
N VAL A 248 -17.19 -14.07 12.74
CA VAL A 248 -16.49 -12.79 12.87
C VAL A 248 -16.93 -11.85 11.76
N LYS A 249 -17.84 -10.91 12.08
CA LYS A 249 -18.19 -9.82 11.16
C LYS A 249 -17.12 -8.72 11.20
N LYS A 250 -16.05 -8.91 10.43
CA LYS A 250 -14.97 -7.92 10.23
C LYS A 250 -15.01 -7.35 8.80
N SER A 251 -14.63 -6.09 8.66
CA SER A 251 -14.38 -5.52 7.32
C SER A 251 -13.14 -6.15 6.70
N PHE A 252 -13.04 -6.15 5.38
CA PHE A 252 -11.87 -6.70 4.68
C PHE A 252 -10.55 -6.11 5.17
N SER A 253 -10.50 -4.80 5.42
CA SER A 253 -9.33 -4.11 6.00
C SER A 253 -8.98 -4.61 7.41
N GLN A 254 -9.97 -4.95 8.24
CA GLN A 254 -9.72 -5.56 9.55
C GLN A 254 -9.15 -6.98 9.41
N LEU A 255 -9.66 -7.76 8.46
CA LEU A 255 -9.14 -9.09 8.16
C LEU A 255 -7.70 -9.03 7.67
N GLN A 256 -7.35 -8.06 6.81
CA GLN A 256 -5.97 -7.89 6.33
C GLN A 256 -4.99 -7.58 7.46
N ARG A 257 -5.37 -6.66 8.37
CA ARG A 257 -4.55 -6.38 9.55
C ARG A 257 -4.37 -7.64 10.40
N GLU A 258 -5.41 -8.43 10.56
CA GLU A 258 -5.31 -9.69 11.28
C GLU A 258 -4.42 -10.72 10.57
N PHE A 259 -4.47 -10.80 9.24
CA PHE A 259 -3.57 -11.64 8.46
C PHE A 259 -2.09 -11.24 8.65
N LEU A 260 -1.81 -9.93 8.69
CA LEU A 260 -0.47 -9.42 8.99
C LEU A 260 -0.03 -9.69 10.43
N LEU A 261 -0.95 -9.71 11.39
CA LEU A 261 -0.65 -10.08 12.77
C LEU A 261 -0.31 -11.57 12.90
N ILE A 262 -1.06 -12.46 12.27
CA ILE A 262 -0.68 -13.89 12.26
C ILE A 262 0.63 -14.09 11.50
N ASN A 263 0.88 -13.36 10.40
CA ASN A 263 2.17 -13.39 9.71
C ASN A 263 3.35 -13.03 10.63
N GLU A 264 3.20 -12.00 11.47
CA GLU A 264 4.22 -11.62 12.46
C GLU A 264 4.51 -12.76 13.45
N LEU A 265 3.48 -13.53 13.86
CA LEU A 265 3.70 -14.70 14.72
C LEU A 265 4.51 -15.80 14.03
N TYR A 266 4.40 -15.96 12.71
CA TYR A 266 5.27 -16.89 11.98
C TYR A 266 6.72 -16.42 12.00
N GLN A 267 6.97 -15.12 11.79
CA GLN A 267 8.32 -14.54 11.86
C GLN A 267 8.92 -14.69 13.25
N LEU A 268 8.18 -14.32 14.31
CA LEU A 268 8.63 -14.49 15.69
C LEU A 268 8.90 -15.95 16.04
N GLU A 269 8.07 -16.89 15.57
CA GLU A 269 8.32 -18.32 15.78
C GLU A 269 9.63 -18.76 15.11
N TYR A 270 9.90 -18.29 13.89
CA TYR A 270 11.13 -18.62 13.16
C TYR A 270 12.39 -18.06 13.84
N GLU A 271 12.32 -16.83 14.33
CA GLU A 271 13.42 -16.16 15.04
C GLU A 271 13.71 -16.77 16.43
N SER A 272 12.79 -17.55 16.98
CA SER A 272 12.98 -18.15 18.30
C SER A 272 14.08 -19.22 18.30
N ILE A 273 15.04 -19.08 19.21
CA ILE A 273 16.15 -20.00 19.43
C ILE A 273 15.87 -20.95 20.58
N LYS A 274 16.42 -22.16 20.47
CA LYS A 274 16.36 -23.14 21.56
C LYS A 274 17.23 -22.66 22.71
N ARG A 275 16.72 -22.80 23.94
CA ARG A 275 17.50 -22.57 25.15
C ARG A 275 18.54 -23.65 25.41
#